data_AF-A0A9P5SNS3-F1
#
_entry.id   AF-A0A9P5SNS3-F1
#
_cell.length_a   1.000
_cell.length_b   1.000
_cell.length_c   1.000
_cell.angle_alpha   90.00
_cell.angle_beta   90.00
_cell.angle_gamma   90.00
#
_symmetry.space_group_name_H-M   'P 1'
#
loop_
_entity.id
_entity.type
_entity.pdbx_description
1 polymer ?
#
loop_
_entity_poly.entity_id
_entity_poly.type
_entity_poly.pdbx_seq_one_letter_code
_entity_poly.pdbx_strand_id
1 'polypeptide(L)'
;MLSASFLQLQTAVYEWSKECPPDAKNALATFFLSTEFLDRPNVFHYGYDESQTKWVALIEMQGVEKTRVMITQQFGYDFKSLYASSSTFTKIEMAPRMAKSSAYNKFIKAIQKLNNQMKALRRLIGYQKTLDEATDMVHATHASPLRFISVDIESYEQDHALILEIGWSTWDTGLNKFADRHFAVLDYKHLSNGRYVRDRRDRFSFGDTTWASLKDCITAFQEDLELAAHQNAQGTVVLIAHDMTSDEAYLRRMGVDFPPGMIKFDTIEMNSARVNDSLIKTGLGKLLDEVGIENYSLHNAGNDAHYTLELFLWLCRDHASKRNV
;
A
#
# COMPACT_ATOMS: atom_id res chain seq x y z
N MET A 1 20.17 -0.63 -37.97
CA MET A 1 19.04 0.29 -37.78
C MET A 1 19.36 1.15 -36.58
N LEU A 2 19.65 2.44 -36.79
CA LEU A 2 19.81 3.39 -35.69
C LEU A 2 18.45 3.45 -34.97
N SER A 3 18.38 3.01 -33.72
CA SER A 3 17.18 3.16 -32.92
C SER A 3 16.81 4.65 -32.91
N ALA A 4 15.56 4.99 -33.22
CA ALA A 4 15.09 6.34 -32.99
C ALA A 4 15.41 6.72 -31.53
N SER A 5 16.13 7.82 -31.34
CA SER A 5 16.38 8.36 -30.00
C SER A 5 15.11 9.10 -29.56
N PHE A 6 14.69 8.87 -28.31
CA PHE A 6 13.49 9.47 -27.72
C PHE A 6 13.87 10.33 -26.51
N LEU A 7 13.02 11.31 -26.20
CA LEU A 7 13.05 12.05 -24.96
C LEU A 7 11.66 11.98 -24.30
N GLN A 8 11.59 11.98 -22.96
CA GLN A 8 10.31 12.12 -22.28
C GLN A 8 9.69 13.47 -22.63
N LEU A 9 8.45 13.45 -23.11
CA LEU A 9 7.74 14.66 -23.56
C LEU A 9 7.64 15.70 -22.43
N GLN A 10 7.35 15.25 -21.21
CA GLN A 10 7.26 16.13 -20.05
C GLN A 10 8.61 16.78 -19.71
N THR A 11 9.71 16.04 -19.85
CA THR A 11 11.06 16.58 -19.64
C THR A 11 11.37 17.68 -20.66
N ALA A 12 11.05 17.44 -21.94
CA ALA A 12 11.25 18.45 -22.98
C ALA A 12 10.48 19.74 -22.69
N VAL A 13 9.18 19.63 -22.40
CA VAL A 13 8.32 20.77 -22.03
C VAL A 13 8.86 21.51 -20.80
N TYR A 14 9.33 20.77 -19.80
CA TYR A 14 9.89 21.35 -18.57
C TYR A 14 11.17 22.15 -18.83
N GLU A 15 12.12 21.61 -19.60
CA GLU A 15 13.36 22.32 -19.91
C GLU A 15 13.11 23.60 -20.70
N TRP A 16 12.26 23.57 -21.74
CA TRP A 16 11.88 24.80 -22.46
C TRP A 16 11.13 25.80 -21.57
N SER A 17 10.30 25.32 -20.63
CA SER A 17 9.60 26.21 -19.70
C SER A 17 10.55 26.92 -18.72
N LYS A 18 11.74 26.38 -18.42
CA LYS A 18 12.75 27.06 -17.59
C LYS A 18 13.40 28.23 -18.31
N GLU A 19 13.58 28.11 -19.62
CA GLU A 19 14.20 29.13 -20.47
C GLU A 19 13.22 30.29 -20.77
N CYS A 20 11.92 30.06 -20.54
CA CYS A 20 10.87 31.02 -20.85
C CYS A 20 10.68 32.08 -19.74
N PRO A 21 10.64 33.38 -20.08
CA PRO A 21 10.30 34.46 -19.15
C PRO A 21 8.94 34.23 -18.44
N PRO A 22 8.76 34.69 -17.19
CA PRO A 22 7.53 34.42 -16.42
C PRO A 22 6.22 34.80 -17.14
N ASP A 23 6.21 35.89 -17.89
CA ASP A 23 5.10 36.42 -18.66
C ASP A 23 4.76 35.58 -19.91
N ALA A 24 5.74 34.88 -20.47
CA ALA A 24 5.57 34.03 -21.65
C ALA A 24 5.21 32.56 -21.33
N LYS A 25 5.36 32.12 -20.08
CA LYS A 25 5.10 30.72 -19.67
C LYS A 25 3.69 30.23 -19.98
N ASN A 26 2.67 31.08 -19.79
CA ASN A 26 1.28 30.70 -20.06
C ASN A 26 1.02 30.50 -21.57
N ALA A 27 1.63 31.36 -22.40
CA ALA A 27 1.53 31.24 -23.84
C ALA A 27 2.28 30.00 -24.35
N LEU A 28 3.45 29.69 -23.79
CA LEU A 28 4.18 28.45 -24.08
C LEU A 28 3.40 27.19 -23.67
N ALA A 29 2.77 27.19 -22.49
CA ALA A 29 1.90 26.10 -22.06
C ALA A 29 0.70 25.92 -23.01
N THR A 30 0.13 27.02 -23.50
CA THR A 30 -0.96 27.00 -24.49
C THR A 30 -0.48 26.44 -25.83
N PHE A 31 0.74 26.76 -26.27
CA PHE A 31 1.34 26.20 -27.48
C PHE A 31 1.42 24.67 -27.43
N PHE A 32 1.84 24.08 -26.31
CA PHE A 32 1.91 22.61 -26.17
C PHE A 32 0.54 21.91 -26.14
N LEU A 33 -0.55 22.67 -26.09
CA LEU A 33 -1.92 22.18 -26.24
C LEU A 33 -2.54 22.55 -27.60
N SER A 34 -1.81 23.23 -28.47
CA SER A 34 -2.26 23.64 -29.79
C SER A 34 -2.33 22.48 -30.78
N THR A 35 -3.19 22.61 -31.79
CA THR A 35 -3.24 21.66 -32.91
C THR A 35 -1.93 21.64 -33.70
N GLU A 36 -1.24 22.78 -33.81
CA GLU A 36 0.05 22.89 -34.52
C GLU A 36 1.12 21.98 -33.90
N PHE A 37 1.18 21.93 -32.58
CA PHE A 37 2.10 21.05 -31.85
C PHE A 37 1.60 19.60 -31.80
N LEU A 38 0.31 19.37 -31.53
CA LEU A 38 -0.20 18.04 -31.25
C LEU A 38 -0.54 17.21 -32.50
N ASP A 39 -0.99 17.82 -33.60
CA ASP A 39 -1.40 17.11 -34.82
C ASP A 39 -0.22 16.80 -35.75
N ARG A 40 0.90 16.37 -35.17
CA ARG A 40 2.11 16.02 -35.91
C ARG A 40 2.20 14.50 -36.07
N PRO A 41 2.18 13.97 -37.30
CA PRO A 41 2.21 12.53 -37.53
C PRO A 41 3.56 11.94 -37.12
N ASN A 42 3.54 10.77 -36.49
CA ASN A 42 4.72 9.96 -36.16
C ASN A 42 5.74 10.64 -35.23
N VAL A 43 5.37 11.71 -34.53
CA VAL A 43 6.29 12.43 -33.63
C VAL A 43 6.21 11.90 -32.20
N PHE A 44 5.01 11.57 -31.75
CA PHE A 44 4.73 11.22 -30.36
C PHE A 44 4.61 9.71 -30.19
N HIS A 45 5.16 9.24 -29.08
CA HIS A 45 5.21 7.83 -28.72
C HIS A 45 4.89 7.69 -27.24
N TYR A 46 4.74 6.46 -26.78
CA TYR A 46 4.82 6.11 -25.37
C TYR A 46 5.67 4.86 -25.22
N GLY A 47 6.32 4.74 -24.08
CA GLY A 47 7.22 3.62 -23.83
C GLY A 47 7.46 3.45 -22.36
N TYR A 48 8.11 2.34 -22.05
CA TYR A 48 8.51 2.00 -20.69
C TYR A 48 9.83 2.67 -20.36
N ASP A 49 9.90 3.29 -19.18
CA ASP A 49 11.09 3.99 -18.73
C ASP A 49 12.25 3.02 -18.43
N GLU A 50 13.45 3.58 -18.26
CA GLU A 50 14.69 2.83 -18.04
C GLU A 50 14.62 1.92 -16.82
N SER A 51 14.00 2.41 -15.75
CA SER A 51 13.78 1.63 -14.52
C SER A 51 12.78 0.50 -14.70
N GLN A 52 12.10 0.45 -15.86
CA GLN A 52 11.01 -0.47 -16.12
C GLN A 52 9.97 -0.40 -15.00
N THR A 53 9.65 0.82 -14.56
CA THR A 53 8.68 1.07 -13.50
C THR A 53 7.42 1.77 -14.00
N LYS A 54 7.46 2.54 -15.09
CA LYS A 54 6.31 3.30 -15.58
C LYS A 54 6.33 3.53 -17.08
N TRP A 55 5.13 3.63 -17.65
CA TRP A 55 4.88 4.17 -18.98
C TRP A 55 5.01 5.69 -18.95
N VAL A 56 5.68 6.23 -19.97
CA VAL A 56 5.90 7.66 -20.15
C VAL A 56 5.55 8.07 -21.58
N ALA A 57 5.09 9.31 -21.74
CA ALA A 57 4.94 9.93 -23.05
C ALA A 57 6.32 10.33 -23.59
N LEU A 58 6.56 10.03 -24.85
CA LEU A 58 7.82 10.22 -25.54
C LEU A 58 7.64 11.10 -26.77
N ILE A 59 8.72 11.80 -27.13
CA ILE A 59 8.85 12.55 -28.38
C ILE A 59 10.16 12.13 -29.05
N GLU A 60 10.12 11.85 -30.35
CA GLU A 60 11.33 11.56 -31.12
C GLU A 60 12.27 12.76 -31.15
N MET A 61 13.60 12.54 -31.15
CA MET A 61 14.57 13.64 -31.19
C MET A 61 14.41 14.56 -32.40
N GLN A 62 13.99 14.04 -33.56
CA GLN A 62 13.65 14.89 -34.71
C GLN A 62 12.45 15.79 -34.43
N GLY A 63 11.45 15.26 -33.71
CA GLY A 63 10.29 16.02 -33.23
C GLY A 63 10.67 17.06 -32.18
N VAL A 64 11.62 16.77 -31.30
CA VAL A 64 12.18 17.72 -30.32
C VAL A 64 12.79 18.92 -31.04
N GLU A 65 13.66 18.70 -32.01
CA GLU A 65 14.32 19.79 -32.74
C GLU A 65 13.32 20.61 -33.57
N LYS A 66 12.36 19.96 -34.24
CA LYS A 66 11.27 20.67 -34.92
C LYS A 66 10.44 21.52 -33.95
N THR A 67 10.14 21.00 -32.76
CA THR A 67 9.42 21.75 -31.72
C THR A 67 10.20 22.99 -31.31
N ARG A 68 11.51 22.87 -31.09
CA ARG A 68 12.40 23.98 -30.75
C ARG A 68 12.32 25.10 -31.80
N VAL A 69 12.41 24.76 -33.09
CA VAL A 69 12.29 25.74 -34.18
C VAL A 69 10.92 26.45 -34.14
N MET A 70 9.82 25.71 -33.93
CA MET A 70 8.47 26.29 -33.86
C MET A 70 8.36 27.31 -32.72
N ILE A 71 8.81 26.96 -31.50
CA ILE A 71 8.76 27.87 -30.36
C ILE A 71 9.74 29.04 -30.49
N THR A 72 10.91 28.84 -31.10
CA THR A 72 11.83 29.94 -31.40
C THR A 72 11.21 30.96 -32.35
N GLN A 73 10.54 30.49 -33.40
CA GLN A 73 9.86 31.36 -34.36
C GLN A 73 8.67 32.09 -33.73
N GLN A 74 7.87 31.39 -32.93
CA GLN A 74 6.66 31.97 -32.34
C GLN A 74 6.95 32.99 -31.25
N PHE A 75 7.97 32.75 -30.43
CA PHE A 75 8.25 33.56 -29.25
C PHE A 75 9.46 34.50 -29.43
N GLY A 76 10.25 34.34 -30.49
CA GLY A 76 11.42 35.19 -30.76
C GLY A 76 12.60 34.95 -29.82
N TYR A 77 12.64 33.80 -29.13
CA TYR A 77 13.73 33.40 -28.24
C TYR A 77 14.51 32.21 -28.81
N ASP A 78 15.83 32.22 -28.68
CA ASP A 78 16.66 31.08 -29.06
C ASP A 78 16.66 30.03 -27.94
N PHE A 79 15.70 29.11 -28.01
CA PHE A 79 15.64 27.95 -27.11
C PHE A 79 16.77 26.99 -27.40
N LYS A 80 17.41 26.46 -26.36
CA LYS A 80 18.52 25.51 -26.50
C LYS A 80 18.05 24.19 -27.11
N SER A 81 18.93 23.58 -27.89
CA SER A 81 18.76 22.19 -28.32
C SER A 81 18.80 21.27 -27.11
N LEU A 82 17.81 20.40 -27.03
CA LEU A 82 17.79 19.31 -26.07
C LEU A 82 18.45 18.09 -26.71
N TYR A 83 19.13 17.32 -25.89
CA TYR A 83 19.82 16.10 -26.33
C TYR A 83 19.13 14.88 -25.73
N ALA A 84 19.28 13.74 -26.39
CA ALA A 84 18.82 12.48 -25.82
C ALA A 84 19.54 12.28 -24.47
N SER A 85 18.76 12.06 -23.41
CA SER A 85 19.33 11.60 -22.13
C SER A 85 19.98 10.23 -22.32
N SER A 86 20.90 9.85 -21.42
CA SER A 86 21.40 8.46 -21.37
C SER A 86 20.30 7.42 -21.10
N SER A 87 19.11 7.87 -20.68
CA SER A 87 17.98 7.00 -20.40
C SER A 87 17.53 6.23 -21.63
N THR A 88 17.37 4.93 -21.43
CA THR A 88 16.84 4.00 -22.42
C THR A 88 15.33 3.80 -22.23
N PHE A 89 14.61 3.57 -23.32
CA PHE A 89 13.18 3.27 -23.31
C PHE A 89 12.93 1.94 -24.01
N THR A 90 11.97 1.17 -23.50
CA THR A 90 11.59 -0.13 -24.07
C THR A 90 10.09 -0.18 -24.37
N LYS A 91 9.62 -1.19 -25.11
CA LYS A 91 8.20 -1.36 -25.50
C LYS A 91 7.60 -0.07 -26.08
N ILE A 92 8.34 0.55 -27.00
CA ILE A 92 7.97 1.84 -27.57
C ILE A 92 6.87 1.62 -28.60
N GLU A 93 5.77 2.33 -28.43
CA GLU A 93 4.61 2.28 -29.31
C GLU A 93 4.26 3.70 -29.76
N MET A 94 3.71 3.82 -30.98
CA MET A 94 3.27 5.10 -31.52
C MET A 94 2.07 5.63 -30.75
N ALA A 95 2.08 6.92 -30.40
CA ALA A 95 0.92 7.57 -29.82
C ALA A 95 -0.21 7.68 -30.88
N PRO A 96 -1.48 7.66 -30.46
CA PRO A 96 -2.59 7.95 -31.37
C PRO A 96 -2.48 9.38 -31.90
N ARG A 97 -3.08 9.65 -33.07
CA ARG A 97 -3.14 11.01 -33.63
C ARG A 97 -3.86 11.97 -32.66
N MET A 98 -3.23 13.10 -32.34
CA MET A 98 -3.73 14.07 -31.36
C MET A 98 -4.15 15.39 -32.01
N ALA A 99 -5.19 15.38 -32.85
CA ALA A 99 -5.60 16.58 -33.60
C ALA A 99 -6.03 17.79 -32.73
N LYS A 100 -6.37 17.56 -31.46
CA LYS A 100 -6.83 18.58 -30.50
C LYS A 100 -6.32 18.25 -29.09
N SER A 101 -6.28 19.25 -28.21
CA SER A 101 -5.93 19.10 -26.79
C SER A 101 -6.74 18.01 -26.07
N SER A 102 -8.01 17.80 -26.44
CA SER A 102 -8.83 16.73 -25.89
C SER A 102 -8.30 15.32 -26.18
N ALA A 103 -7.66 15.12 -27.34
CA ALA A 103 -7.04 13.84 -27.71
C ALA A 103 -5.74 13.61 -26.92
N TYR A 104 -4.93 14.66 -26.73
CA TYR A 104 -3.77 14.62 -25.83
C TYR A 104 -4.16 14.26 -24.39
N ASN A 105 -5.21 14.89 -23.85
CA ASN A 105 -5.70 14.57 -22.52
C ASN A 105 -6.17 13.10 -22.40
N LYS A 106 -6.81 12.55 -23.44
CA LYS A 106 -7.16 11.12 -23.48
C LYS A 106 -5.93 10.22 -23.51
N PHE A 107 -4.91 10.59 -24.29
CA PHE A 107 -3.64 9.87 -24.36
C PHE A 107 -2.91 9.83 -23.01
N ILE A 108 -2.76 10.98 -22.34
CA ILE A 108 -2.15 11.05 -21.01
C ILE A 108 -2.96 10.23 -19.98
N LYS A 109 -4.30 10.28 -20.02
CA LYS A 109 -5.15 9.44 -19.16
C LYS A 109 -4.98 7.94 -19.44
N ALA A 110 -4.74 7.54 -20.69
CA ALA A 110 -4.45 6.16 -21.04
C ALA A 110 -3.13 5.68 -20.42
N ILE A 111 -2.07 6.50 -20.50
CA ILE A 111 -0.78 6.21 -19.84
C ILE A 111 -0.95 6.11 -18.32
N GLN A 112 -1.70 7.03 -17.70
CA GLN A 112 -2.00 6.97 -16.26
C GLN A 112 -2.73 5.68 -15.88
N LYS A 113 -3.70 5.23 -16.70
CA LYS A 113 -4.41 3.97 -16.49
C LYS A 113 -3.46 2.77 -16.54
N LEU A 114 -2.56 2.71 -17.54
CA LEU A 114 -1.53 1.66 -17.63
C LEU A 114 -0.63 1.65 -16.40
N ASN A 115 -0.20 2.83 -15.94
CA ASN A 115 0.62 2.96 -14.73
C ASN A 115 -0.10 2.48 -13.46
N ASN A 116 -1.37 2.80 -13.30
CA ASN A 116 -2.18 2.30 -12.19
C ASN A 116 -2.34 0.78 -12.23
N GLN A 117 -2.56 0.20 -13.42
CA GLN A 117 -2.65 -1.25 -13.59
C GLN A 117 -1.34 -1.96 -13.23
N MET A 118 -0.18 -1.42 -13.63
CA MET A 118 1.11 -2.00 -13.23
C MET A 118 1.38 -1.85 -11.74
N LYS A 119 1.00 -0.72 -11.14
CA LYS A 119 1.13 -0.52 -9.70
C LYS A 119 0.30 -1.56 -8.94
N ALA A 120 -0.94 -1.81 -9.38
CA ALA A 120 -1.78 -2.86 -8.84
C ALA A 120 -1.14 -4.25 -9.01
N LEU A 121 -0.64 -4.58 -10.20
CA LEU A 121 0.02 -5.87 -10.45
C LEU A 121 1.26 -6.07 -9.56
N ARG A 122 2.12 -5.05 -9.41
CA ARG A 122 3.30 -5.14 -8.53
C ARG A 122 2.93 -5.34 -7.07
N ARG A 123 1.90 -4.62 -6.62
CA ARG A 123 1.36 -4.79 -5.27
C ARG A 123 0.88 -6.22 -5.08
N LEU A 124 0.14 -6.76 -6.06
CA LEU A 124 -0.36 -8.13 -6.02
C LEU A 124 0.76 -9.16 -5.91
N ILE A 125 1.82 -9.02 -6.71
CA ILE A 125 3.01 -9.88 -6.64
C ILE A 125 3.64 -9.81 -5.24
N GLY A 126 3.75 -8.61 -4.67
CA GLY A 126 4.21 -8.41 -3.29
C GLY A 126 3.34 -9.17 -2.29
N TYR A 127 2.02 -9.01 -2.38
CA TYR A 127 1.07 -9.67 -1.48
C TYR A 127 1.10 -11.19 -1.62
N GLN A 128 1.29 -11.72 -2.83
CA GLN A 128 1.47 -13.16 -3.05
C GLN A 128 2.73 -13.68 -2.36
N LYS A 129 3.86 -12.97 -2.48
CA LYS A 129 5.10 -13.32 -1.76
C LYS A 129 4.91 -13.28 -0.25
N THR A 130 4.20 -12.28 0.27
CA THR A 130 3.87 -12.17 1.69
C THR A 130 3.01 -13.36 2.17
N LEU A 131 2.01 -13.77 1.38
CA LEU A 131 1.18 -14.94 1.69
C LEU A 131 1.98 -16.25 1.64
N ASP A 132 2.90 -16.39 0.68
CA ASP A 132 3.84 -17.53 0.61
C ASP A 132 4.71 -17.59 1.87
N GLU A 133 5.34 -16.46 2.24
CA GLU A 133 6.18 -16.35 3.44
C GLU A 133 5.40 -16.69 4.72
N ALA A 134 4.21 -16.13 4.90
CA ALA A 134 3.34 -16.42 6.03
C ALA A 134 2.99 -17.92 6.11
N THR A 135 2.65 -18.52 4.97
CA THR A 135 2.28 -19.93 4.87
C THR A 135 3.47 -20.83 5.24
N ASP A 136 4.65 -20.56 4.68
CA ASP A 136 5.87 -21.31 4.97
C ASP A 136 6.23 -21.21 6.46
N MET A 137 6.10 -20.02 7.07
CA MET A 137 6.35 -19.85 8.51
C MET A 137 5.38 -20.65 9.38
N VAL A 138 4.08 -20.67 9.05
CA VAL A 138 3.08 -21.46 9.80
C VAL A 138 3.35 -22.96 9.68
N HIS A 139 3.83 -23.44 8.52
CA HIS A 139 4.18 -24.86 8.33
C HIS A 139 5.53 -25.26 8.94
N ALA A 140 6.51 -24.36 8.97
CA ALA A 140 7.84 -24.62 9.53
C ALA A 140 7.88 -24.68 11.06
N THR A 141 6.74 -24.41 11.72
CA THR A 141 6.60 -24.35 13.19
C THR A 141 7.07 -25.60 13.92
N HIS A 142 7.00 -26.78 13.29
CA HIS A 142 7.49 -28.04 13.87
C HIS A 142 9.02 -28.10 13.97
N ALA A 143 9.74 -27.41 13.08
CA ALA A 143 11.21 -27.41 13.05
C ALA A 143 11.79 -26.23 13.85
N SER A 144 11.08 -25.10 13.90
CA SER A 144 11.48 -23.90 14.63
C SER A 144 10.26 -23.24 15.26
N PRO A 145 10.10 -23.31 16.59
CA PRO A 145 9.02 -22.62 17.27
C PRO A 145 9.03 -21.11 16.99
N LEU A 146 7.85 -20.54 16.72
CA LEU A 146 7.65 -19.12 16.45
C LEU A 146 6.61 -18.55 17.42
N ARG A 147 6.61 -17.22 17.53
CA ARG A 147 5.63 -16.47 18.31
C ARG A 147 4.87 -15.55 17.39
N PHE A 148 3.55 -15.74 17.34
CA PHE A 148 2.64 -14.89 16.61
C PHE A 148 1.86 -14.04 17.60
N ILE A 149 1.68 -12.76 17.28
CA ILE A 149 0.85 -11.82 18.02
C ILE A 149 -0.03 -11.12 17.00
N SER A 150 -1.35 -11.26 17.15
CA SER A 150 -2.32 -10.42 16.46
C SER A 150 -2.73 -9.28 17.37
N VAL A 151 -3.03 -8.11 16.81
CA VAL A 151 -3.43 -6.93 17.58
C VAL A 151 -4.56 -6.20 16.86
N ASP A 152 -5.43 -5.58 17.64
CA ASP A 152 -6.45 -4.63 17.17
C ASP A 152 -6.61 -3.50 18.20
N ILE A 153 -6.91 -2.29 17.73
CA ILE A 153 -7.02 -1.07 18.54
C ILE A 153 -8.30 -0.31 18.19
N GLU A 154 -9.16 -0.10 19.18
CA GLU A 154 -10.34 0.74 19.03
C GLU A 154 -10.05 2.15 19.54
N SER A 155 -10.42 3.15 18.73
CA SER A 155 -10.30 4.57 19.06
C SER A 155 -11.67 5.25 19.09
N TYR A 156 -11.75 6.39 19.76
CA TYR A 156 -12.99 7.14 19.85
C TYR A 156 -13.39 7.73 18.49
N GLU A 157 -14.62 7.49 18.06
CA GLU A 157 -15.10 7.82 16.71
C GLU A 157 -15.17 9.33 16.39
N GLN A 158 -15.07 10.20 17.41
CA GLN A 158 -15.02 11.66 17.23
C GLN A 158 -13.62 12.24 17.41
N ASP A 159 -12.70 11.49 18.02
CA ASP A 159 -11.30 11.88 18.17
C ASP A 159 -10.40 10.63 18.23
N HIS A 160 -9.84 10.28 17.08
CA HIS A 160 -8.94 9.13 16.91
C HIS A 160 -7.61 9.27 17.68
N ALA A 161 -7.34 10.40 18.35
CA ALA A 161 -6.23 10.47 19.30
C ALA A 161 -6.52 9.69 20.60
N LEU A 162 -7.80 9.52 20.94
CA LEU A 162 -8.25 8.90 22.20
C LEU A 162 -8.47 7.41 21.98
N ILE A 163 -7.63 6.58 22.60
CA ILE A 163 -7.67 5.12 22.47
C ILE A 163 -8.59 4.55 23.54
N LEU A 164 -9.56 3.73 23.13
CA LEU A 164 -10.58 3.17 24.01
C LEU A 164 -10.25 1.73 24.43
N GLU A 165 -9.72 0.93 23.53
CA GLU A 165 -9.40 -0.48 23.79
C GLU A 165 -8.11 -0.88 23.07
N ILE A 166 -7.42 -1.87 23.63
CA ILE A 166 -6.32 -2.58 22.98
C ILE A 166 -6.57 -4.06 23.22
N GLY A 167 -6.58 -4.85 22.16
CA GLY A 167 -6.70 -6.30 22.23
C GLY A 167 -5.59 -6.97 21.47
N TRP A 168 -5.13 -8.11 21.97
CA TRP A 168 -4.16 -8.93 21.27
C TRP A 168 -4.36 -10.41 21.57
N SER A 169 -4.07 -11.24 20.58
CA SER A 169 -4.07 -12.69 20.70
C SER A 169 -2.72 -13.25 20.29
N THR A 170 -2.17 -14.13 21.12
CA THR A 170 -0.85 -14.73 20.92
C THR A 170 -0.96 -16.20 20.59
N TRP A 171 -0.08 -16.70 19.72
CA TRP A 171 0.10 -18.14 19.48
C TRP A 171 1.57 -18.53 19.61
N ASP A 172 1.81 -19.38 20.59
CA ASP A 172 3.06 -20.11 20.79
C ASP A 172 3.01 -21.41 20.02
N THR A 173 3.80 -21.53 18.94
CA THR A 173 3.77 -22.74 18.13
C THR A 173 4.57 -23.89 18.75
N GLY A 174 5.50 -23.61 19.67
CA GLY A 174 6.27 -24.63 20.39
C GLY A 174 5.45 -25.33 21.46
N LEU A 175 4.56 -24.60 22.14
CA LEU A 175 3.61 -25.16 23.11
C LEU A 175 2.24 -25.45 22.51
N ASN A 176 2.01 -25.03 21.26
CA ASN A 176 0.69 -24.98 20.63
C ASN A 176 -0.37 -24.33 21.54
N LYS A 177 -0.01 -23.18 22.14
CA LYS A 177 -0.83 -22.48 23.13
C LYS A 177 -1.27 -21.13 22.60
N PHE A 178 -2.56 -20.86 22.74
CA PHE A 178 -3.17 -19.55 22.48
C PHE A 178 -3.38 -18.80 23.79
N ALA A 179 -3.29 -17.47 23.75
CA ALA A 179 -3.69 -16.61 24.85
C ALA A 179 -4.22 -15.27 24.31
N ASP A 180 -5.41 -14.91 24.76
CA ASP A 180 -6.13 -13.71 24.36
C ASP A 180 -6.16 -12.70 25.50
N ARG A 181 -5.98 -11.42 25.19
CA ARG A 181 -6.05 -10.33 26.16
C ARG A 181 -6.88 -9.18 25.60
N HIS A 182 -7.65 -8.58 26.50
CA HIS A 182 -8.46 -7.41 26.18
C HIS A 182 -8.31 -6.36 27.29
N PHE A 183 -7.91 -5.16 26.90
CA PHE A 183 -7.77 -4.02 27.78
C PHE A 183 -8.70 -2.88 27.35
N ALA A 184 -9.54 -2.41 28.27
CA ALA A 184 -10.34 -1.20 28.10
C ALA A 184 -9.71 -0.04 28.88
N VAL A 185 -9.50 1.08 28.20
CA VAL A 185 -8.78 2.25 28.73
C VAL A 185 -9.67 3.05 29.69
N LEU A 186 -9.23 3.13 30.95
CA LEU A 186 -9.94 3.81 32.04
C LEU A 186 -9.99 5.34 31.88
N ASP A 187 -8.93 5.94 31.31
CA ASP A 187 -8.82 7.41 31.15
C ASP A 187 -10.02 7.99 30.38
N TYR A 188 -10.56 7.19 29.45
CA TYR A 188 -11.66 7.57 28.57
C TYR A 188 -12.90 6.71 28.78
N LYS A 189 -13.10 6.13 29.97
CA LYS A 189 -14.28 5.29 30.29
C LYS A 189 -15.63 5.99 30.07
N HIS A 190 -15.65 7.33 30.14
CA HIS A 190 -16.83 8.15 29.90
C HIS A 190 -17.16 8.34 28.41
N LEU A 191 -16.26 7.94 27.51
CA LEU A 191 -16.45 7.95 26.06
C LEU A 191 -16.90 6.56 25.58
N SER A 192 -17.80 6.54 24.60
CA SER A 192 -18.31 5.32 23.97
C SER A 192 -18.55 5.57 22.49
N ASN A 193 -18.27 4.55 21.68
CA ASN A 193 -18.64 4.56 20.26
C ASN A 193 -20.12 4.15 20.12
N GLY A 194 -20.77 4.57 19.04
CA GLY A 194 -22.16 4.17 18.81
C GLY A 194 -22.80 4.79 17.59
N ARG A 195 -22.22 5.84 17.03
CA ARG A 195 -22.74 6.50 15.83
C ARG A 195 -22.50 5.67 14.58
N TYR A 196 -21.29 5.11 14.43
CA TYR A 196 -20.93 4.31 13.26
C TYR A 196 -20.83 2.83 13.58
N VAL A 197 -20.29 2.53 14.76
CA VAL A 197 -19.97 1.19 15.24
C VAL A 197 -20.47 1.07 16.67
N ARG A 198 -21.08 -0.06 17.03
CA ARG A 198 -21.55 -0.30 18.41
C ARG A 198 -20.36 -0.51 19.33
N ASP A 199 -20.33 0.19 20.46
CA ASP A 199 -19.41 -0.12 21.56
C ASP A 199 -19.70 -1.53 22.10
N ARG A 200 -18.69 -2.40 22.05
CA ARG A 200 -18.74 -3.77 22.60
C ARG A 200 -17.60 -4.03 23.58
N ARG A 201 -17.07 -3.00 24.22
CA ARG A 201 -15.91 -3.11 25.12
C ARG A 201 -16.12 -4.02 26.33
N ASP A 202 -17.37 -4.29 26.69
CA ASP A 202 -17.76 -5.18 27.77
C ASP A 202 -18.05 -6.63 27.32
N ARG A 203 -17.83 -6.95 26.03
CA ARG A 203 -18.18 -8.25 25.42
C ARG A 203 -16.98 -9.02 24.90
N PHE A 204 -15.91 -9.07 25.68
CA PHE A 204 -14.78 -9.94 25.38
C PHE A 204 -15.18 -11.41 25.57
N SER A 205 -15.04 -12.22 24.52
CA SER A 205 -15.54 -13.60 24.47
C SER A 205 -14.50 -14.63 24.94
N PHE A 206 -13.23 -14.24 24.99
CA PHE A 206 -12.09 -15.15 25.22
C PHE A 206 -11.44 -14.97 26.60
N GLY A 207 -12.11 -14.28 27.51
CA GLY A 207 -11.65 -14.06 28.88
C GLY A 207 -12.33 -12.85 29.52
N ASP A 208 -11.62 -12.23 30.46
CA ASP A 208 -12.09 -11.03 31.15
C ASP A 208 -11.48 -9.76 30.56
N THR A 209 -12.29 -8.70 30.46
CA THR A 209 -11.80 -7.38 30.10
C THR A 209 -11.06 -6.76 31.29
N THR A 210 -9.79 -6.40 31.07
CA THR A 210 -9.00 -5.68 32.07
C THR A 210 -9.19 -4.17 31.88
N TRP A 211 -9.60 -3.47 32.93
CA TRP A 211 -9.69 -2.02 32.93
C TRP A 211 -8.41 -1.42 33.53
N ALA A 212 -7.67 -0.65 32.74
CA ALA A 212 -6.41 -0.06 33.19
C ALA A 212 -6.18 1.33 32.56
N SER A 213 -5.21 2.10 33.06
CA SER A 213 -4.80 3.33 32.37
C SER A 213 -4.18 2.99 31.02
N LEU A 214 -4.20 3.91 30.05
CA LEU A 214 -3.58 3.70 28.74
C LEU A 214 -2.11 3.28 28.90
N LYS A 215 -1.40 3.90 29.84
CA LYS A 215 0.00 3.57 30.14
C LYS A 215 0.15 2.10 30.55
N ASP A 216 -0.70 1.62 31.46
CA ASP A 216 -0.64 0.24 31.95
C ASP A 216 -1.05 -0.76 30.87
N CYS A 217 -2.01 -0.41 30.00
CA CYS A 217 -2.34 -1.21 28.82
C CYS A 217 -1.11 -1.41 27.92
N ILE A 218 -0.38 -0.32 27.66
CA ILE A 218 0.84 -0.35 26.83
C ILE A 218 1.96 -1.13 27.50
N THR A 219 2.16 -0.97 28.81
CA THR A 219 3.11 -1.78 29.56
C THR A 219 2.78 -3.27 29.45
N ALA A 220 1.51 -3.65 29.62
CA ALA A 220 1.08 -5.05 29.50
C ALA A 220 1.29 -5.62 28.08
N PHE A 221 1.03 -4.84 27.03
CA PHE A 221 1.30 -5.24 25.65
C PHE A 221 2.80 -5.39 25.38
N GLN A 222 3.61 -4.42 25.84
CA GLN A 222 5.07 -4.44 25.69
C GLN A 222 5.69 -5.66 26.39
N GLU A 223 5.23 -6.01 27.60
CA GLU A 223 5.68 -7.19 28.33
C GLU A 223 5.41 -8.49 27.56
N ASP A 224 4.22 -8.65 26.95
CA ASP A 224 3.91 -9.84 26.15
C ASP A 224 4.71 -9.89 24.84
N LEU A 225 4.97 -8.73 24.23
CA LEU A 225 5.81 -8.61 23.03
C LEU A 225 7.27 -8.98 23.32
N GLU A 226 7.82 -8.51 24.44
CA GLU A 226 9.17 -8.85 24.90
C GLU A 226 9.27 -10.33 25.31
N LEU A 227 8.25 -10.86 25.98
CA LEU A 227 8.18 -12.28 26.32
C LEU A 227 8.22 -13.15 25.06
N ALA A 228 7.45 -12.77 24.03
CA ALA A 228 7.46 -13.44 22.74
C ALA A 228 8.84 -13.36 22.05
N ALA A 229 9.53 -12.23 22.14
CA ALA A 229 10.87 -12.08 21.57
C ALA A 229 11.92 -12.92 22.31
N HIS A 230 11.90 -12.91 23.65
CA HIS A 230 12.91 -13.59 24.47
C HIS A 230 12.77 -15.11 24.53
N GLN A 231 11.54 -15.63 24.46
CA GLN A 231 11.28 -17.07 24.51
C GLN A 231 11.39 -17.76 23.15
N ASN A 232 11.76 -17.01 22.10
CA ASN A 232 12.07 -17.55 20.79
C ASN A 232 13.60 -17.71 20.63
N ALA A 233 14.09 -18.92 20.32
CA ALA A 233 15.51 -19.18 20.09
C ALA A 233 16.11 -18.33 18.95
N GLN A 234 15.29 -17.90 18.00
CA GLN A 234 15.64 -17.03 16.88
C GLN A 234 15.31 -15.55 17.14
N GLY A 235 14.66 -15.23 18.26
CA GLY A 235 14.21 -13.87 18.58
C GLY A 235 13.16 -13.28 17.63
N THR A 236 12.59 -14.09 16.73
CA THR A 236 11.69 -13.62 15.67
C THR A 236 10.23 -13.61 16.14
N VAL A 237 9.63 -12.43 16.23
CA VAL A 237 8.19 -12.30 16.51
C VAL A 237 7.46 -11.97 15.21
N VAL A 238 6.28 -12.54 15.04
CA VAL A 238 5.39 -12.26 13.92
C VAL A 238 4.20 -11.44 14.43
N LEU A 239 4.07 -10.20 13.95
CA LEU A 239 2.93 -9.34 14.22
C LEU A 239 1.89 -9.47 13.10
N ILE A 240 0.63 -9.59 13.47
CA ILE A 240 -0.50 -9.73 12.55
C ILE A 240 -1.53 -8.65 12.88
N ALA A 241 -2.14 -8.06 11.86
CA ALA A 241 -3.23 -7.12 12.02
C ALA A 241 -4.21 -7.23 10.84
N HIS A 242 -5.36 -6.57 10.97
CA HIS A 242 -6.34 -6.39 9.91
C HIS A 242 -6.40 -4.90 9.52
N ASP A 243 -5.45 -4.47 8.68
CA ASP A 243 -4.95 -3.08 8.50
C ASP A 243 -3.73 -2.71 9.36
N MET A 244 -2.60 -3.38 9.09
CA MET A 244 -1.33 -3.21 9.81
C MET A 244 -0.84 -1.77 9.86
N THR A 245 -1.12 -0.98 8.81
CA THR A 245 -0.68 0.43 8.76
C THR A 245 -1.34 1.24 9.87
N SER A 246 -2.61 0.98 10.15
CA SER A 246 -3.39 1.69 11.18
C SER A 246 -2.90 1.33 12.58
N ASP A 247 -2.89 0.03 12.90
CA ASP A 247 -2.54 -0.46 14.24
C ASP A 247 -1.09 -0.15 14.60
N GLU A 248 -0.16 -0.31 13.65
CA GLU A 248 1.24 0.04 13.89
C GLU A 248 1.40 1.53 14.18
N ALA A 249 0.68 2.41 13.47
CA ALA A 249 0.74 3.84 13.72
C ALA A 249 0.24 4.20 15.12
N TYR A 250 -0.82 3.54 15.60
CA TYR A 250 -1.30 3.70 16.98
C TYR A 250 -0.27 3.22 17.99
N LEU A 251 0.23 1.99 17.87
CA LEU A 251 1.22 1.42 18.80
C LEU A 251 2.49 2.30 18.88
N ARG A 252 3.01 2.76 17.75
CA ARG A 252 4.16 3.68 17.71
C ARG A 252 3.88 4.99 18.41
N ARG A 253 2.71 5.59 18.17
CA ARG A 253 2.30 6.85 18.83
C ARG A 253 2.17 6.68 20.34
N MET A 254 1.78 5.49 20.80
CA MET A 254 1.66 5.15 22.21
C MET A 254 3.00 4.76 22.86
N GLY A 255 4.08 4.68 22.09
CA GLY A 255 5.44 4.44 22.60
C GLY A 255 5.85 2.97 22.71
N VAL A 256 5.16 2.07 22.01
CA VAL A 256 5.57 0.66 21.91
C VAL A 256 6.90 0.55 21.17
N ASP A 257 7.84 -0.19 21.75
CA ASP A 257 9.12 -0.51 21.12
C ASP A 257 9.05 -1.91 20.49
N PHE A 258 9.25 -1.96 19.17
CA PHE A 258 9.12 -3.20 18.41
C PHE A 258 10.48 -3.92 18.34
N PRO A 259 10.51 -5.23 18.65
CA PRO A 259 11.73 -6.02 18.54
C PRO A 259 12.38 -5.92 17.15
N PRO A 260 13.72 -5.88 17.07
CA PRO A 260 14.41 -5.87 15.78
C PRO A 260 14.13 -7.17 15.02
N GLY A 261 13.90 -7.04 13.71
CA GLY A 261 13.63 -8.21 12.87
C GLY A 261 12.22 -8.79 13.00
N MET A 262 11.30 -8.12 13.71
CA MET A 262 9.89 -8.52 13.76
C MET A 262 9.27 -8.54 12.35
N ILE A 263 8.65 -9.66 12.01
CA ILE A 263 7.96 -9.87 10.72
C ILE A 263 6.51 -9.44 10.88
N LYS A 264 5.92 -8.89 9.81
CA LYS A 264 4.57 -8.32 9.86
C LYS A 264 3.72 -8.87 8.73
N PHE A 265 2.48 -9.23 9.06
CA PHE A 265 1.48 -9.67 8.10
C PHE A 265 0.18 -8.89 8.26
N ASP A 266 -0.36 -8.43 7.12
CA ASP A 266 -1.65 -7.77 7.05
C ASP A 266 -2.65 -8.72 6.38
N THR A 267 -3.71 -9.09 7.11
CA THR A 267 -4.73 -10.01 6.60
C THR A 267 -5.55 -9.42 5.45
N ILE A 268 -5.62 -8.09 5.29
CA ILE A 268 -6.23 -7.45 4.11
C ILE A 268 -5.37 -7.68 2.87
N GLU A 269 -4.05 -7.55 3.00
CA GLU A 269 -3.11 -7.77 1.91
C GLU A 269 -3.05 -9.26 1.53
N MET A 270 -3.02 -10.14 2.52
CA MET A 270 -3.09 -11.59 2.31
C MET A 270 -4.40 -12.00 1.62
N ASN A 271 -5.54 -11.42 2.00
CA ASN A 271 -6.79 -11.68 1.31
C ASN A 271 -6.78 -11.16 -0.13
N SER A 272 -6.16 -9.99 -0.37
CA SER A 272 -5.97 -9.44 -1.71
C SER A 272 -5.16 -10.38 -2.61
N ALA A 273 -4.14 -11.05 -2.06
CA ALA A 273 -3.42 -12.11 -2.76
C ALA A 273 -4.31 -13.32 -3.04
N ARG A 274 -5.07 -13.81 -2.04
CA ARG A 274 -5.97 -14.97 -2.17
C ARG A 274 -6.98 -14.80 -3.30
N VAL A 275 -7.58 -13.63 -3.45
CA VAL A 275 -8.60 -13.35 -4.49
C VAL A 275 -8.02 -12.77 -5.77
N ASN A 276 -6.69 -12.65 -5.86
CA ASN A 276 -5.96 -12.11 -7.01
C ASN A 276 -6.40 -10.68 -7.39
N ASP A 277 -6.69 -9.83 -6.41
CA ASP A 277 -7.08 -8.42 -6.60
C ASP A 277 -6.45 -7.51 -5.52
N SER A 278 -5.44 -6.74 -5.91
CA SER A 278 -4.70 -5.82 -5.02
C SER A 278 -5.45 -4.53 -4.64
N LEU A 279 -6.65 -4.31 -5.19
CA LEU A 279 -7.50 -3.15 -4.92
C LEU A 279 -8.59 -3.46 -3.90
N ILE A 280 -8.85 -4.73 -3.60
CA ILE A 280 -9.86 -5.12 -2.64
C ILE A 280 -9.41 -4.76 -1.22
N LYS A 281 -10.36 -4.27 -0.42
CA LYS A 281 -10.22 -4.10 1.02
C LYS A 281 -11.50 -4.59 1.66
N THR A 282 -11.44 -5.75 2.29
CA THR A 282 -12.59 -6.39 2.94
C THR A 282 -12.39 -6.27 4.44
N GLY A 283 -13.31 -5.60 5.14
CA GLY A 283 -13.27 -5.52 6.60
C GLY A 283 -13.45 -6.88 7.27
N LEU A 284 -12.96 -7.00 8.50
CA LEU A 284 -12.76 -8.26 9.21
C LEU A 284 -14.02 -9.13 9.22
N GLY A 285 -15.13 -8.61 9.75
CA GLY A 285 -16.39 -9.36 9.86
C GLY A 285 -16.91 -9.91 8.54
N LYS A 286 -16.88 -9.10 7.47
CA LYS A 286 -17.30 -9.56 6.14
C LYS A 286 -16.40 -10.68 5.62
N LEU A 287 -15.09 -10.60 5.89
CA LEU A 287 -14.15 -11.61 5.45
C LEU A 287 -14.30 -12.91 6.25
N LEU A 288 -14.51 -12.82 7.57
CA LEU A 288 -14.81 -13.97 8.42
C LEU A 288 -16.07 -14.71 7.94
N ASP A 289 -17.15 -13.97 7.66
CA ASP A 289 -18.39 -14.52 7.11
C ASP A 289 -18.17 -15.20 5.75
N GLU A 290 -17.37 -14.59 4.87
CA GLU A 290 -17.05 -15.13 3.54
C GLU A 290 -16.30 -16.47 3.62
N VAL A 291 -15.40 -16.61 4.59
CA VAL A 291 -14.58 -17.83 4.77
C VAL A 291 -15.21 -18.85 5.72
N GLY A 292 -16.37 -18.53 6.30
CA GLY A 292 -17.13 -19.41 7.18
C GLY A 292 -16.57 -19.51 8.60
N ILE A 293 -15.86 -18.49 9.09
CA ILE A 293 -15.44 -18.39 10.50
C ILE A 293 -16.56 -17.71 11.30
N GLU A 294 -17.16 -18.47 12.21
CA GLU A 294 -18.20 -17.98 13.10
C GLU A 294 -17.63 -16.95 14.08
N ASN A 295 -18.22 -15.77 14.11
CA ASN A 295 -17.70 -14.64 14.88
C ASN A 295 -18.79 -13.99 15.73
N TYR A 296 -18.39 -13.51 16.91
CA TYR A 296 -19.28 -12.88 17.87
C TYR A 296 -18.64 -11.61 18.44
N SER A 297 -19.47 -10.59 18.63
CA SER A 297 -19.05 -9.35 19.30
C SER A 297 -17.82 -8.68 18.71
N LEU A 298 -17.73 -8.61 17.38
CA LEU A 298 -16.81 -7.71 16.67
C LEU A 298 -17.01 -6.25 17.12
N HIS A 299 -15.96 -5.44 17.02
CA HIS A 299 -15.80 -4.12 17.65
C HIS A 299 -15.53 -4.19 19.15
N ASN A 300 -14.86 -5.26 19.53
CA ASN A 300 -14.19 -5.43 20.81
C ASN A 300 -12.77 -5.84 20.44
N ALA A 301 -11.79 -5.01 20.77
CA ALA A 301 -10.43 -5.17 20.24
C ALA A 301 -9.83 -6.55 20.56
N GLY A 302 -10.20 -7.16 21.69
CA GLY A 302 -9.74 -8.50 22.07
C GLY A 302 -10.32 -9.59 21.17
N ASN A 303 -11.62 -9.52 20.87
CA ASN A 303 -12.26 -10.43 19.93
C ASN A 303 -11.72 -10.23 18.51
N ASP A 304 -11.56 -8.98 18.07
CA ASP A 304 -11.09 -8.65 16.72
C ASP A 304 -9.65 -9.12 16.50
N ALA A 305 -8.77 -9.00 17.50
CA ALA A 305 -7.44 -9.61 17.47
C ALA A 305 -7.51 -11.15 17.37
N HIS A 306 -8.32 -11.80 18.22
CA HIS A 306 -8.51 -13.25 18.16
C HIS A 306 -8.94 -13.72 16.76
N TYR A 307 -10.01 -13.13 16.22
CA TYR A 307 -10.52 -13.50 14.91
C TYR A 307 -9.56 -13.12 13.77
N THR A 308 -8.75 -12.07 13.94
CA THR A 308 -7.67 -11.75 13.02
C THR A 308 -6.61 -12.85 12.97
N LEU A 309 -6.23 -13.43 14.12
CA LEU A 309 -5.33 -14.57 14.19
C LEU A 309 -5.95 -15.83 13.56
N GLU A 310 -7.22 -16.13 13.85
CA GLU A 310 -7.92 -17.24 13.22
C GLU A 310 -7.99 -17.10 11.70
N LEU A 311 -8.33 -15.91 11.21
CA LEU A 311 -8.35 -15.58 9.79
C LEU A 311 -6.97 -15.74 9.16
N PHE A 312 -5.91 -15.25 9.81
CA PHE A 312 -4.54 -15.42 9.34
C PHE A 312 -4.20 -16.91 9.16
N LEU A 313 -4.49 -17.74 10.16
CA LEU A 313 -4.23 -19.19 10.09
C LEU A 313 -5.07 -19.86 9.01
N TRP A 314 -6.32 -19.44 8.82
CA TRP A 314 -7.17 -19.92 7.75
C TRP A 314 -6.59 -19.58 6.36
N LEU A 315 -6.16 -18.33 6.15
CA LEU A 315 -5.56 -17.88 4.88
C LEU A 315 -4.31 -18.70 4.53
N CYS A 316 -3.43 -18.94 5.51
CA CYS A 316 -2.25 -19.78 5.31
C CYS A 316 -2.62 -21.23 4.96
N ARG A 317 -3.60 -21.83 5.63
CA ARG A 317 -4.06 -23.21 5.36
C ARG A 317 -4.72 -23.33 3.99
N ASP A 318 -5.59 -22.40 3.63
CA ASP A 318 -6.24 -22.33 2.32
C ASP A 318 -5.19 -22.22 1.20
N HIS A 319 -4.22 -21.31 1.35
CA HIS A 319 -3.15 -21.13 0.38
C HIS A 319 -2.26 -22.38 0.25
N ALA A 320 -1.86 -22.99 1.36
CA ALA A 320 -1.09 -24.24 1.35
C ALA A 320 -1.82 -25.37 0.63
N SER A 321 -3.14 -25.49 0.83
CA SER A 321 -3.95 -26.51 0.17
C SER A 321 -3.97 -26.33 -1.36
N LYS A 322 -3.95 -25.08 -1.84
CA LYS A 322 -3.94 -24.74 -3.27
C LYS A 322 -2.57 -24.85 -3.92
N ARG A 323 -1.47 -24.73 -3.15
CA ARG A 323 -0.10 -24.93 -3.63
C ARG A 323 0.24 -26.40 -3.88
N ASN A 324 -0.41 -27.32 -3.17
CA ASN A 324 -0.18 -28.77 -3.24
C ASN A 324 -1.06 -29.48 -4.29
N VAL A 325 -1.82 -28.73 -5.09
CA VAL A 325 -2.63 -29.19 -6.24
C VAL A 325 -1.98 -28.68 -7.52
#